data_AF-A0A167XF48-F1
#
_entry.id   AF-A0A167XF48-F1
#
_cell.length_a   1.000
_cell.length_b   1.000
_cell.length_c   1.000
_cell.angle_alpha   90.00
_cell.angle_beta   90.00
_cell.angle_gamma   90.00
#
_symmetry.space_group_name_H-M   'P 1'
#
loop_
_entity.id
_entity.type
_entity.pdbx_description
1 polymer ?
#
loop_
_entity_poly.entity_id
_entity_poly.type
_entity_poly.pdbx_seq_one_letter_code
_entity_poly.pdbx_strand_id
1 'polypeptide(L)'
;MSSPSSPIENDTVQVTLTWPAVNVRDVIVTGDFDDWAMLTHMTKPAQHSRTASRTPSRAGTPPRTPTTPSLNHGYFPPSFLGIGANGNDTNGRGANSRDEERYPYHIITLPVTSALALTGFEYKFFVDGVWQTSACAPTRVDPSGKFVNNVWAPAKPKVATPEAIEEEIEDAKAAEVGELYQIVEVAGTEKFKKLNGHVEEKTLPSWTLPAKKA
;
A
#
# COMPACT_ATOMS: atom_id res chain seq x y z
N MET A 1 -4.50 -43.27 -3.15
CA MET A 1 -4.34 -42.14 -4.08
C MET A 1 -4.44 -40.89 -3.23
N SER A 2 -3.32 -40.21 -2.97
CA SER A 2 -3.33 -38.97 -2.18
C SER A 2 -3.97 -37.87 -3.02
N SER A 3 -4.98 -37.20 -2.47
CA SER A 3 -5.58 -36.03 -3.12
C SER A 3 -4.50 -34.99 -3.38
N PRO A 4 -4.45 -34.37 -4.57
CA PRO A 4 -3.56 -33.25 -4.80
C PRO A 4 -3.92 -32.16 -3.80
N SER A 5 -2.96 -31.72 -3.00
CA SER A 5 -3.13 -30.53 -2.17
C SER A 5 -3.53 -29.38 -3.09
N SER A 6 -4.58 -28.64 -2.74
CA SER A 6 -4.94 -27.42 -3.45
C SER A 6 -3.70 -26.56 -3.64
N PRO A 7 -3.54 -25.93 -4.83
CA PRO A 7 -2.45 -24.99 -5.04
C PRO A 7 -2.50 -23.97 -3.91
N ILE A 8 -1.36 -23.81 -3.22
CA ILE A 8 -1.19 -22.76 -2.23
C ILE A 8 -1.34 -21.47 -3.01
N GLU A 9 -2.50 -20.85 -2.90
CA GLU A 9 -2.77 -19.55 -3.47
C GLU A 9 -1.83 -18.58 -2.74
N ASN A 10 -0.77 -18.16 -3.44
CA ASN A 10 0.17 -17.20 -2.89
C ASN A 10 -0.59 -15.88 -2.80
N ASP A 11 -1.08 -15.60 -1.60
CA ASP A 11 -1.71 -14.33 -1.28
C ASP A 11 -0.70 -13.21 -1.58
N THR A 12 -1.10 -12.29 -2.44
CA THR A 12 -0.26 -11.18 -2.90
C THR A 12 -0.94 -9.86 -2.59
N VAL A 13 -0.17 -8.93 -2.04
CA VAL A 13 -0.60 -7.58 -1.69
C VAL A 13 0.05 -6.61 -2.66
N GLN A 14 -0.73 -5.63 -3.12
CA GLN A 14 -0.23 -4.57 -3.98
C GLN A 14 0.44 -3.49 -3.15
N VAL A 15 1.74 -3.28 -3.34
CA VAL A 15 2.52 -2.25 -2.64
C VAL A 15 2.88 -1.14 -3.63
N THR A 16 2.57 0.11 -3.28
CA THR A 16 2.89 1.27 -4.12
C THR A 16 4.14 1.98 -3.62
N LEU A 17 5.15 2.11 -4.47
CA LEU A 17 6.38 2.84 -4.21
C LEU A 17 6.46 4.07 -5.11
N THR A 18 6.97 5.18 -4.57
CA THR A 18 7.05 6.46 -5.27
C THR A 18 8.46 7.03 -5.29
N TRP A 19 8.82 7.66 -6.41
CA TRP A 19 10.08 8.37 -6.58
C TRP A 19 9.80 9.83 -6.99
N PRO A 20 10.29 10.84 -6.23
CA PRO A 20 9.88 12.23 -6.39
C PRO A 20 10.66 13.04 -7.44
N ALA A 21 11.70 12.48 -8.08
CA ALA A 21 12.57 13.29 -8.93
C ALA A 21 11.98 13.57 -10.32
N VAL A 22 12.13 14.82 -10.75
CA VAL A 22 11.85 15.27 -12.11
C VAL A 22 13.09 15.10 -12.99
N ASN A 23 12.89 14.77 -14.27
CA ASN A 23 13.94 14.61 -15.30
C ASN A 23 14.84 13.36 -15.20
N VAL A 24 14.39 12.32 -14.52
CA VAL A 24 15.03 11.00 -14.60
C VAL A 24 14.62 10.29 -15.89
N ARG A 25 15.56 9.59 -16.54
CA ARG A 25 15.28 8.84 -17.79
C ARG A 25 14.76 7.46 -17.47
N ASP A 26 15.42 6.79 -16.51
CA ASP A 26 15.07 5.46 -16.06
C ASP A 26 15.18 5.34 -14.55
N VAL A 27 14.22 4.64 -13.97
CA VAL A 27 14.19 4.34 -12.53
C VAL A 27 13.86 2.87 -12.39
N ILE A 28 14.81 2.11 -11.87
CA ILE A 28 14.62 0.70 -11.53
C ILE A 28 14.48 0.61 -10.02
N VAL A 29 13.52 -0.17 -9.55
CA VAL A 29 13.38 -0.54 -8.14
C VAL A 29 13.73 -2.01 -7.95
N THR A 30 14.46 -2.30 -6.88
CA THR A 30 14.98 -3.63 -6.55
C THR A 30 15.05 -3.76 -5.03
N GLY A 31 14.89 -4.97 -4.51
CA GLY A 31 14.83 -5.22 -3.08
C GLY A 31 14.58 -6.69 -2.76
N ASP A 32 14.06 -6.95 -1.56
CA ASP A 32 13.85 -8.33 -1.11
C ASP A 32 12.75 -9.06 -1.90
N PHE A 33 11.86 -8.32 -2.59
CA PHE A 33 10.77 -8.91 -3.40
C PHE A 33 11.24 -9.45 -4.76
N ASP A 34 12.42 -9.06 -5.24
CA ASP A 34 13.01 -9.54 -6.49
C ASP A 34 14.43 -10.09 -6.30
N ASP A 35 14.79 -10.49 -5.08
CA ASP A 35 16.12 -10.98 -4.70
C ASP A 35 17.25 -10.06 -5.19
N TRP A 36 17.01 -8.74 -5.18
CA TRP A 36 17.95 -7.72 -5.64
C TRP A 36 18.37 -7.85 -7.12
N ALA A 37 17.58 -8.52 -7.95
CA ALA A 37 17.90 -8.83 -9.36
C ALA A 37 17.77 -7.65 -10.33
N MET A 38 17.28 -6.47 -9.89
CA MET A 38 17.13 -5.25 -10.71
C MET A 38 16.12 -5.41 -11.87
N LEU A 39 15.00 -6.07 -11.63
CA LEU A 39 14.10 -6.46 -12.73
C LEU A 39 12.97 -5.46 -13.01
N THR A 40 12.72 -4.51 -12.10
CA THR A 40 11.47 -3.75 -12.15
C THR A 40 11.65 -2.27 -12.52
N HIS A 41 11.37 -1.94 -13.78
CA HIS A 41 11.34 -0.57 -14.27
C HIS A 41 10.07 0.16 -13.81
N MET A 42 10.23 1.36 -13.26
CA MET A 42 9.13 2.24 -12.93
C MET A 42 8.62 2.93 -14.19
N THR A 43 7.33 2.81 -14.45
CA THR A 43 6.69 3.53 -15.56
C THR A 43 6.51 4.99 -15.16
N LYS A 44 7.05 5.92 -15.97
CA LYS A 44 6.68 7.32 -15.85
C LYS A 44 5.19 7.42 -16.16
N PRO A 45 4.31 7.90 -15.26
CA PRO A 45 2.92 8.09 -15.59
C PRO A 45 2.90 8.94 -16.85
N ALA A 46 2.15 8.52 -17.87
CA ALA A 46 2.05 9.25 -19.13
C ALA A 46 1.76 10.70 -18.73
N GLN A 47 2.77 11.56 -18.82
CA GLN A 47 2.64 12.97 -18.50
C GLN A 47 1.56 13.38 -19.44
N HIS A 48 0.33 13.59 -18.93
CA HIS A 48 -0.86 13.86 -19.73
C HIS A 48 -0.36 14.79 -20.79
N SER A 49 -0.17 14.26 -22.01
CA SER A 49 0.40 15.04 -23.07
C SER A 49 -0.71 16.04 -23.24
N ARG A 50 -0.52 17.24 -22.67
CA ARG A 50 -1.47 18.31 -22.86
C ARG A 50 -1.40 18.44 -24.35
N THR A 51 -2.38 17.86 -25.01
CA THR A 51 -2.67 18.09 -26.41
C THR A 51 -2.96 19.56 -26.39
N ALA A 52 -1.89 20.34 -26.50
CA ALA A 52 -1.98 21.76 -26.68
C ALA A 52 -2.69 21.84 -28.01
N SER A 53 -3.99 22.06 -27.95
CA SER A 53 -4.76 22.67 -29.02
C SER A 53 -4.05 23.99 -29.27
N ARG A 54 -2.97 23.93 -30.04
CA ARG A 54 -2.25 25.09 -30.56
C ARG A 54 -3.26 25.79 -31.44
N THR A 55 -4.00 26.72 -30.86
CA THR A 55 -4.60 27.81 -31.61
C THR A 55 -3.44 28.44 -32.38
N PRO A 56 -3.49 28.52 -33.72
CA PRO A 56 -2.41 29.10 -34.50
C PRO A 56 -2.26 30.58 -34.12
N SER A 57 -1.25 30.87 -33.29
CA SER A 57 -0.88 32.24 -32.95
C SER A 57 -0.10 32.86 -34.11
N ARG A 58 -0.61 34.02 -34.52
CA ARG A 58 -0.23 34.85 -35.65
C ARG A 58 1.24 35.29 -35.59
N ALA A 59 1.88 35.24 -36.74
CA ALA A 59 3.30 35.50 -36.97
C ALA A 59 3.80 36.87 -36.50
N GLY A 60 5.06 36.91 -36.00
CA GLY A 60 5.90 38.10 -36.13
C GLY A 60 6.80 38.43 -34.95
N THR A 61 7.85 37.66 -34.69
CA THR A 61 9.09 38.21 -34.07
C THR A 61 10.30 37.33 -34.40
N PRO A 62 11.45 37.91 -34.81
CA PRO A 62 12.64 37.15 -35.21
C PRO A 62 13.37 36.49 -34.02
N PRO A 63 14.11 35.38 -34.26
CA PRO A 63 14.76 34.59 -33.22
C PRO A 63 16.00 35.30 -32.65
N ARG A 64 16.11 35.32 -31.32
CA ARG A 64 17.36 35.61 -30.61
C ARG A 64 18.18 34.33 -30.42
N THR A 65 19.46 34.43 -30.70
CA THR A 65 20.47 33.37 -30.66
C THR A 65 20.61 32.78 -29.24
N PRO A 66 20.64 31.45 -29.07
CA PRO A 66 20.88 30.85 -27.76
C PRO A 66 22.36 30.89 -27.38
N THR A 67 22.65 31.44 -26.20
CA THR A 67 23.96 31.34 -25.54
C THR A 67 24.02 30.02 -24.77
N THR A 68 24.96 29.16 -25.13
CA THR A 68 25.21 27.85 -24.51
C THR A 68 25.81 28.02 -23.10
N PRO A 69 25.21 27.48 -22.02
CA PRO A 69 25.92 27.35 -20.75
C PRO A 69 26.89 26.16 -20.82
N SER A 70 28.15 26.43 -20.51
CA SER A 70 29.21 25.45 -20.30
C SER A 70 28.86 24.55 -19.12
N LEU A 71 28.68 23.25 -19.39
CA LEU A 71 28.48 22.22 -18.37
C LEU A 71 29.85 21.77 -17.86
N ASN A 72 30.29 22.31 -16.73
CA ASN A 72 31.45 21.82 -16.00
C ASN A 72 30.94 20.89 -14.90
N HIS A 73 31.07 19.57 -15.07
CA HIS A 73 30.86 18.58 -14.02
C HIS A 73 32.14 17.78 -13.86
N GLY A 74 32.95 18.22 -12.90
CA GLY A 74 34.09 17.47 -12.39
C GLY A 74 33.59 16.19 -11.72
N TYR A 75 33.94 15.06 -12.32
CA TYR A 75 33.72 13.73 -11.80
C TYR A 75 34.70 13.50 -10.64
N PHE A 76 34.21 13.58 -9.40
CA PHE A 76 34.94 13.05 -8.23
C PHE A 76 34.42 11.64 -7.95
N PRO A 77 35.27 10.59 -7.94
CA PRO A 77 34.86 9.30 -7.40
C PRO A 77 34.60 9.45 -5.90
N PRO A 78 33.53 8.88 -5.33
CA PRO A 78 33.32 8.92 -3.89
C PRO A 78 34.30 7.95 -3.22
N SER A 79 35.40 8.49 -2.71
CA SER A 79 36.08 7.89 -1.57
C SER A 79 35.14 8.01 -0.37
N PHE A 80 34.51 6.90 -0.01
CA PHE A 80 33.76 6.75 1.23
C PHE A 80 34.71 6.90 2.42
N LEU A 81 34.70 8.06 3.07
CA LEU A 81 34.96 8.24 4.50
C LEU A 81 34.62 9.67 4.90
N GLY A 82 33.37 9.86 5.34
CA GLY A 82 32.87 11.12 5.86
C GLY A 82 31.52 10.93 6.51
N ILE A 83 31.52 10.67 7.82
CA ILE A 83 30.36 10.78 8.68
C ILE A 83 29.98 12.27 8.67
N GLY A 84 29.04 12.65 7.81
CA GLY A 84 28.52 14.01 7.69
C GLY A 84 27.08 14.06 8.19
N ALA A 85 26.88 14.69 9.35
CA ALA A 85 25.57 14.98 9.90
C ALA A 85 24.73 15.80 8.91
N ASN A 86 23.54 15.33 8.55
CA ASN A 86 22.55 16.11 7.81
C ASN A 86 21.99 17.19 8.72
N GLY A 87 22.60 18.39 8.65
CA GLY A 87 22.09 19.61 9.26
C GLY A 87 20.80 20.05 8.60
N ASN A 88 19.72 19.97 9.36
CA ASN A 88 18.39 20.47 9.02
C ASN A 88 18.35 21.98 9.31
N ASP A 89 18.67 22.81 8.31
CA ASP A 89 18.51 24.26 8.41
C ASP A 89 17.02 24.63 8.29
N THR A 90 16.40 24.83 9.45
CA THR A 90 15.07 25.38 9.63
C THR A 90 15.11 26.91 9.50
N ASN A 91 15.25 27.43 8.28
CA ASN A 91 14.98 28.85 8.03
C ASN A 91 13.56 29.03 7.51
N GLY A 92 12.66 29.32 8.46
CA GLY A 92 11.28 29.72 8.22
C GLY A 92 11.19 30.96 7.33
N ARG A 93 10.80 30.76 6.08
CA ARG A 93 10.21 31.79 5.24
C ARG A 93 8.94 31.19 4.63
N GLY A 94 7.79 31.75 5.01
CA GLY A 94 6.47 31.30 4.59
C GLY A 94 6.38 31.17 3.08
N ALA A 95 6.33 29.92 2.61
CA ALA A 95 6.03 29.58 1.22
C ALA A 95 4.52 29.47 1.09
N ASN A 96 3.96 30.26 0.16
CA ASN A 96 2.56 30.22 -0.21
C ASN A 96 2.16 28.79 -0.63
N SER A 97 1.24 28.18 0.10
CA SER A 97 0.78 26.80 -0.03
C SER A 97 -0.12 26.52 -1.25
N ARG A 98 0.09 27.22 -2.37
CA ARG A 98 -0.72 27.08 -3.59
C ARG A 98 -0.01 26.43 -4.76
N ASP A 99 1.31 26.27 -4.69
CA ASP A 99 2.10 25.54 -5.67
C ASP A 99 2.50 24.17 -5.12
N GLU A 100 1.52 23.41 -4.65
CA GLU A 100 1.58 21.93 -4.73
C GLU A 100 1.44 21.51 -6.21
N GLU A 101 2.19 22.19 -7.07
CA GLU A 101 2.30 21.93 -8.50
C GLU A 101 2.83 20.51 -8.63
N ARG A 102 1.89 19.58 -8.88
CA ARG A 102 2.08 18.21 -9.35
C ARG A 102 3.49 17.94 -9.82
N TYR A 103 4.40 17.64 -8.90
CA TYR A 103 5.69 17.11 -9.28
C TYR A 103 5.40 15.74 -9.91
N PRO A 104 5.85 15.47 -11.15
CA PRO A 104 5.60 14.18 -11.76
C PRO A 104 6.37 13.13 -10.97
N TYR A 105 5.67 12.41 -10.11
CA TYR A 105 6.20 11.24 -9.42
C TYR A 105 6.31 10.08 -10.41
N HIS A 106 7.37 9.29 -10.29
CA HIS A 106 7.35 7.93 -10.80
C HIS A 106 6.65 7.07 -9.75
N ILE A 107 5.65 6.30 -10.16
CA ILE A 107 4.85 5.44 -9.29
C ILE A 107 4.94 4.03 -9.84
N ILE A 108 5.17 3.07 -8.96
CA ILE A 108 5.07 1.65 -9.30
C ILE A 108 4.24 0.92 -8.27
N THR A 109 3.39 0.02 -8.74
CA THR A 109 2.65 -0.92 -7.90
C THR A 109 3.23 -2.30 -8.12
N LEU A 110 3.74 -2.91 -7.06
CA LEU A 110 4.41 -4.20 -7.05
C LEU A 110 3.50 -5.24 -6.39
N PRO A 111 3.30 -6.42 -7.00
CA PRO A 111 2.74 -7.55 -6.30
C PRO A 111 3.80 -8.13 -5.37
N VAL A 112 3.56 -8.04 -4.06
CA VAL A 112 4.46 -8.56 -3.02
C VAL A 112 3.73 -9.68 -2.27
N THR A 113 4.44 -10.74 -1.88
CA THR A 113 3.82 -11.82 -1.08
C THR A 113 3.31 -11.27 0.25
N SER A 114 2.15 -11.75 0.73
CA SER A 114 1.57 -11.28 1.99
C SER A 114 2.53 -11.43 3.18
N ALA A 115 3.35 -12.48 3.19
CA ALA A 115 4.39 -12.67 4.20
C ALA A 115 5.37 -11.48 4.23
N LEU A 116 5.88 -11.07 3.07
CA LEU A 116 6.82 -9.95 2.95
C LEU A 116 6.12 -8.59 3.22
N ALA A 117 4.85 -8.47 2.82
CA ALA A 117 4.03 -7.29 3.12
C ALA A 117 3.71 -7.14 4.63
N LEU A 118 3.72 -8.22 5.41
CA LEU A 118 3.50 -8.16 6.86
C LEU A 118 4.79 -7.85 7.64
N THR A 119 5.93 -8.37 7.20
CA THR A 119 7.21 -8.12 7.87
C THR A 119 7.85 -6.80 7.46
N GLY A 120 7.46 -6.27 6.30
CA GLY A 120 8.20 -5.22 5.63
C GLY A 120 9.39 -5.78 4.84
N PHE A 121 9.96 -4.94 3.98
CA PHE A 121 11.09 -5.29 3.12
C PHE A 121 11.99 -4.09 2.86
N GLU A 122 13.24 -4.37 2.52
CA GLU A 122 14.24 -3.39 2.10
C GLU A 122 14.23 -3.26 0.57
N TYR A 123 14.47 -2.04 0.09
CA TYR A 123 14.55 -1.74 -1.33
C TYR A 123 15.45 -0.55 -1.62
N LYS A 124 15.87 -0.41 -2.88
CA LYS A 124 16.67 0.71 -3.37
C LYS A 124 16.31 1.07 -4.80
N PHE A 125 16.60 2.30 -5.18
CA PHE A 125 16.40 2.77 -6.55
C PHE A 125 17.72 2.81 -7.29
N PHE A 126 17.70 2.40 -8.56
CA PHE A 126 18.77 2.61 -9.51
C PHE A 126 18.27 3.63 -10.55
N VAL A 127 18.76 4.86 -10.41
CA VAL A 127 18.28 6.04 -11.12
C VAL A 127 19.37 6.50 -12.08
N ASP A 128 19.12 6.42 -13.38
CA ASP A 128 20.05 6.83 -14.44
C ASP A 128 21.49 6.28 -14.26
N GLY A 129 21.62 5.04 -13.79
CA GLY A 129 22.92 4.40 -13.56
C GLY A 129 23.49 4.53 -12.15
N VAL A 130 22.76 5.19 -11.23
CA VAL A 130 23.25 5.50 -9.87
C VAL A 130 22.31 4.93 -8.81
N TRP A 131 22.89 4.27 -7.82
CA TRP A 131 22.17 3.80 -6.64
C TRP A 131 21.75 4.96 -5.74
N GLN A 132 20.45 5.06 -5.45
CA GLN A 132 19.87 6.13 -4.64
C GLN A 132 18.79 5.62 -3.68
N THR A 133 18.62 6.32 -2.57
CA THR A 133 17.50 6.15 -1.62
C THR A 133 16.50 7.29 -1.79
N SER A 134 15.24 7.06 -1.46
CA SER A 134 14.21 8.09 -1.55
C SER A 134 14.24 8.92 -0.27
N ALA A 135 14.34 10.24 -0.40
CA ALA A 135 14.33 11.16 0.74
C ALA A 135 12.97 11.16 1.49
N CYS A 136 11.91 10.67 0.85
CA CYS A 136 10.56 10.62 1.41
C CYS A 136 10.19 9.24 1.99
N ALA A 137 11.07 8.25 1.88
CA ALA A 137 10.84 6.91 2.40
C ALA A 137 11.61 6.69 3.71
N PRO A 138 11.09 5.86 4.64
CA PRO A 138 11.89 5.38 5.76
C PRO A 138 13.16 4.69 5.26
N THR A 139 14.26 4.83 5.99
CA THR A 139 15.54 4.19 5.64
C THR A 139 16.08 3.33 6.78
N ARG A 140 16.83 2.29 6.44
CA ARG A 140 17.60 1.47 7.37
C ARG A 140 19.02 1.27 6.87
N VAL A 141 19.94 1.27 7.81
CA VAL A 141 21.34 0.91 7.55
C VAL A 141 21.46 -0.60 7.64
N ASP A 142 22.07 -1.20 6.63
CA ASP A 142 22.31 -2.63 6.57
C ASP A 142 23.23 -3.11 7.71
N PRO A 143 23.27 -4.42 8.04
CA PRO A 143 24.16 -4.91 9.09
C PRO A 143 25.65 -4.63 8.84
N SER A 144 26.06 -4.40 7.58
CA SER A 144 27.45 -4.04 7.26
C SER A 144 27.78 -2.58 7.59
N GLY A 145 26.78 -1.73 7.83
CA GLY A 145 26.96 -0.30 8.06
C GLY A 145 27.29 0.50 6.80
N LYS A 146 27.34 -0.14 5.64
CA LYS A 146 27.85 0.47 4.39
C LYS A 146 26.74 1.00 3.51
N PHE A 147 25.55 0.42 3.59
CA PHE A 147 24.47 0.74 2.67
C PHE A 147 23.25 1.23 3.44
N VAL A 148 22.69 2.33 2.95
CA VAL A 148 21.37 2.80 3.32
C VAL A 148 20.38 2.26 2.29
N ASN A 149 19.34 1.60 2.78
CA ASN A 149 18.22 1.09 2.00
C ASN A 149 16.95 1.81 2.43
N ASN A 150 16.00 1.94 1.52
CA ASN A 150 14.64 2.31 1.92
C ASN A 150 13.97 1.08 2.57
N VAL A 151 13.06 1.32 3.50
CA VAL A 151 12.27 0.28 4.14
C VAL A 151 10.80 0.58 3.88
N TRP A 152 10.11 -0.43 3.36
CA TRP A 152 8.67 -0.44 3.37
C TRP A 152 8.20 -1.28 4.56
N ALA A 153 7.28 -0.73 5.35
CA ALA A 153 6.65 -1.45 6.45
C ALA A 153 5.14 -1.19 6.39
N PRO A 154 4.30 -2.21 6.65
CA PRO A 154 2.87 -1.99 6.73
C PRO A 154 2.57 -1.01 7.87
N ALA A 155 1.52 -0.21 7.72
CA ALA A 155 0.99 0.52 8.84
C ALA A 155 0.69 -0.50 9.95
N LYS A 156 1.22 -0.26 11.16
CA LYS A 156 0.87 -1.10 12.31
C LYS A 156 -0.66 -1.14 12.36
N PRO A 157 -1.29 -2.33 12.49
CA PRO A 157 -2.71 -2.41 12.69
C PRO A 157 -3.05 -1.41 13.79
N LYS A 158 -3.98 -0.48 13.52
CA LYS A 158 -4.49 0.41 14.55
C LYS A 158 -5.08 -0.54 15.59
N VAL A 159 -4.35 -0.77 16.67
CA VAL A 159 -4.81 -1.64 17.76
C VAL A 159 -6.12 -1.00 18.16
N ALA A 160 -7.23 -1.66 17.83
CA ALA A 160 -8.53 -1.16 18.21
C ALA A 160 -8.50 -1.13 19.73
N THR A 161 -8.52 0.08 20.29
CA THR A 161 -8.60 0.27 21.72
C THR A 161 -9.82 -0.52 22.18
N PRO A 162 -9.76 -1.26 23.30
CA PRO A 162 -10.92 -2.03 23.78
C PRO A 162 -12.21 -1.20 23.79
N GLU A 163 -12.13 0.09 24.11
CA GLU A 163 -13.23 1.06 24.03
C GLU A 163 -13.83 1.20 22.62
N ALA A 164 -13.01 1.23 21.56
CA ALA A 164 -13.49 1.29 20.18
C ALA A 164 -14.13 -0.03 19.73
N ILE A 165 -13.67 -1.17 20.27
CA ILE A 165 -14.29 -2.47 20.01
C ILE A 165 -15.64 -2.57 20.75
N GLU A 166 -15.74 -2.05 21.97
CA GLU A 166 -16.99 -2.02 22.72
C GLU A 166 -18.05 -1.15 22.04
N GLU A 167 -17.66 0.02 21.52
CA GLU A 167 -18.56 0.92 20.77
C GLU A 167 -19.06 0.25 19.46
N GLU A 168 -18.18 -0.41 18.69
CA GLU A 168 -18.57 -1.10 17.46
C GLU A 168 -19.46 -2.34 17.73
N ILE A 169 -19.26 -3.03 18.86
CA ILE A 169 -20.11 -4.15 19.28
C ILE A 169 -21.49 -3.67 19.76
N GLU A 170 -21.60 -2.51 20.41
CA GLU A 170 -22.92 -1.94 20.79
C GLU A 170 -23.75 -1.56 19.56
N ASP A 171 -23.14 -0.93 18.56
CA ASP A 171 -23.83 -0.57 17.32
C ASP A 171 -24.28 -1.82 16.53
N ALA A 172 -23.45 -2.88 16.48
CA ALA A 172 -23.81 -4.12 15.83
C ALA A 172 -24.98 -4.85 16.52
N LYS A 173 -25.05 -4.82 17.86
CA LYS A 173 -26.16 -5.42 18.63
C LYS A 173 -27.47 -4.64 18.47
N ALA A 174 -27.42 -3.32 18.28
CA ALA A 174 -28.62 -2.52 18.04
C ALA A 174 -29.26 -2.84 16.67
N ALA A 175 -28.46 -3.16 15.66
CA ALA A 175 -28.96 -3.53 14.33
C ALA A 175 -29.58 -4.94 14.29
N GLU A 176 -29.01 -5.92 14.99
CA GLU A 176 -29.49 -7.30 14.98
C GLU A 176 -30.82 -7.49 15.74
N VAL A 177 -31.08 -6.68 16.77
CA VAL A 177 -32.36 -6.72 17.50
C VAL A 177 -33.51 -6.17 16.64
N GLY A 178 -33.25 -5.26 15.70
CA GLY A 178 -34.27 -4.68 14.82
C GLY A 178 -34.88 -5.65 13.80
N GLU A 179 -34.08 -6.55 13.21
CA GLU A 179 -34.58 -7.51 12.21
C GLU A 179 -35.37 -8.67 12.83
N LEU A 180 -35.10 -9.04 14.08
CA LEU A 180 -35.83 -10.09 14.78
C LEU A 180 -37.27 -9.68 15.13
N TYR A 181 -37.57 -8.39 15.34
CA TYR A 181 -38.94 -7.92 15.59
C TYR A 181 -39.81 -7.88 14.33
N GLN A 182 -39.23 -7.69 13.14
CA GLN A 182 -39.99 -7.68 11.89
C GLN A 182 -40.46 -9.09 11.46
N ILE A 183 -39.73 -10.14 11.83
CA ILE A 183 -40.12 -11.54 11.55
C ILE A 183 -41.24 -12.02 12.50
N VAL A 184 -41.34 -11.46 13.71
CA VAL A 184 -42.39 -11.84 14.68
C VAL A 184 -43.75 -11.22 14.36
N GLU A 185 -43.81 -10.01 13.79
CA GLU A 185 -45.11 -9.41 13.39
C GLU A 185 -45.74 -10.05 12.15
N VAL A 186 -44.95 -10.57 11.20
CA VAL A 186 -45.50 -11.24 10.00
C VAL A 186 -45.94 -12.68 10.31
N ALA A 187 -45.37 -13.33 11.33
CA ALA A 187 -45.75 -14.69 11.73
C ALA A 187 -46.96 -14.75 12.69
N GLY A 188 -47.41 -13.61 13.23
CA GLY A 188 -48.42 -13.53 14.28
C GLY A 188 -49.89 -13.62 13.85
N THR A 189 -50.23 -13.53 12.56
CA THR A 189 -51.64 -13.41 12.14
C THR A 189 -52.20 -14.52 11.25
N GLU A 190 -51.39 -15.45 10.72
CA GLU A 190 -51.91 -16.45 9.77
C GLU A 190 -51.90 -17.93 10.19
N LYS A 191 -51.35 -18.32 11.35
CA LYS A 191 -51.16 -19.77 11.65
C LYS A 191 -51.81 -20.36 12.89
N PHE A 192 -52.71 -19.65 13.58
CA PHE A 192 -53.40 -20.17 14.78
C PHE A 192 -54.80 -20.78 14.55
N LYS A 193 -55.15 -21.17 13.31
CA LYS A 193 -56.47 -21.80 13.03
C LYS A 193 -56.45 -23.25 12.55
N LYS A 194 -55.30 -23.93 12.46
CA LYS A 194 -55.25 -25.25 11.80
C LYS A 194 -54.51 -26.40 12.50
N LEU A 195 -54.17 -26.29 13.78
CA LEU A 195 -53.42 -27.36 14.47
C LEU A 195 -54.09 -27.84 15.77
N ASN A 196 -55.37 -28.23 15.70
CA ASN A 196 -56.04 -29.02 16.74
C ASN A 196 -56.32 -30.46 16.28
N GLY A 197 -55.37 -31.08 15.58
CA GLY A 197 -55.49 -32.45 15.11
C GLY A 197 -54.18 -33.21 15.23
N HIS A 198 -54.14 -34.13 16.19
CA HIS A 198 -53.11 -35.16 16.38
C HIS A 198 -51.74 -34.69 16.89
N VAL A 199 -51.59 -34.73 18.21
CA VAL A 199 -50.28 -34.84 18.87
C VAL A 199 -50.00 -36.33 19.06
N GLU A 200 -49.16 -36.91 18.20
CA GLU A 200 -48.49 -38.18 18.50
C GLU A 200 -47.28 -37.87 19.38
N GLU A 201 -47.29 -38.41 20.59
CA GLU A 201 -46.22 -38.32 21.57
C GLU A 201 -45.03 -39.17 21.10
N LYS A 202 -44.11 -38.58 20.35
CA LYS A 202 -42.82 -39.21 20.02
C LYS A 202 -41.88 -39.12 21.22
N THR A 203 -41.76 -40.24 21.93
CA THR A 203 -40.76 -40.45 22.99
C THR A 203 -39.35 -40.33 22.39
N LEU A 204 -38.55 -39.39 22.92
CA LEU A 204 -37.17 -39.19 22.47
C LEU A 204 -36.26 -40.35 22.96
N PRO A 205 -35.29 -40.80 22.15
CA PRO A 205 -34.37 -41.84 22.54
C PRO A 205 -33.40 -41.35 23.62
N SER A 206 -33.26 -42.15 24.68
CA SER A 206 -32.28 -42.00 25.75
C SER A 206 -30.85 -42.04 25.21
N TRP A 207 -30.10 -40.96 25.38
CA TRP A 207 -28.66 -40.92 25.09
C TRP A 207 -27.85 -41.33 26.33
N THR A 208 -27.16 -42.47 26.24
CA THR A 208 -26.23 -42.93 27.28
C THR A 208 -24.81 -42.47 26.94
N LEU A 209 -24.21 -41.67 27.81
CA LEU A 209 -22.83 -41.18 27.67
C LEU A 209 -21.82 -42.33 27.88
N PRO A 210 -20.81 -42.50 26.99
CA PRO A 210 -19.77 -43.50 27.21
C PRO A 210 -18.80 -43.07 28.31
N ALA A 211 -18.51 -43.99 29.22
CA ALA A 211 -17.59 -43.80 30.34
C ALA A 211 -16.15 -43.57 29.87
N LYS A 212 -15.49 -42.55 30.43
CA LYS A 212 -14.05 -42.32 30.32
C LYS A 212 -13.29 -43.48 30.97
N LYS A 213 -12.44 -44.17 30.20
CA LYS A 213 -11.39 -45.04 30.77
C LYS A 213 -10.26 -44.17 31.34
N ALA A 214 -9.86 -44.48 32.57
CA ALA A 214 -8.68 -43.98 33.24
C ALA A 214 -7.43 -44.75 32.79
#